data_AF-A0A7C3Q399-F1
#
_entry.id   AF-A0A7C3Q399-F1
#
_cell.length_a   1.000
_cell.length_b   1.000
_cell.length_c   1.000
_cell.angle_alpha   90.00
_cell.angle_beta   90.00
_cell.angle_gamma   90.00
#
_symmetry.space_group_name_H-M   'P 1'
#
loop_
_entity.id
_entity.type
_entity.pdbx_description
1 polymer ?
#
loop_
_entity_poly.entity_id
_entity_poly.type
_entity_poly.pdbx_seq_one_letter_code
_entity_poly.pdbx_strand_id
1 'polypeptide(L)'
;MGRHQKALESYRSALTIYENIRKREDIMTICMDIADVLEKLNRPAEAMAYLKRYIAIRDSLFNADITMQVNELEQKYQASKKQVQIEALLKEQSMQELKNNRLQMFVYAGLAALLFVVSGFLVAKVRRQKKIIVRHREEKGSPVV
;
A
#
# COMPACT_ATOMS: atom_id res chain seq x y z
N MET A 1 -56.84 23.17 17.66
CA MET A 1 -56.99 21.77 18.10
C MET A 1 -57.18 20.78 16.94
N GLY A 2 -58.19 20.91 16.07
CA GLY A 2 -58.47 19.91 15.03
C GLY A 2 -57.40 19.68 13.94
N ARG A 3 -56.60 20.70 13.60
CA ARG A 3 -55.56 20.57 12.55
C ARG A 3 -54.37 19.71 12.99
N HIS A 4 -53.97 19.79 14.26
CA HIS A 4 -52.86 19.00 14.81
C HIS A 4 -53.24 17.54 14.98
N GLN A 5 -54.49 17.25 15.37
CA GLN A 5 -54.97 15.87 15.47
C GLN A 5 -55.01 15.20 14.09
N LYS A 6 -55.51 15.90 13.07
CA LYS A 6 -55.51 15.41 11.69
C LYS A 6 -54.09 15.19 11.15
N ALA A 7 -53.15 16.08 11.49
CA ALA A 7 -51.74 15.91 11.12
C ALA A 7 -51.13 14.66 11.79
N LEU A 8 -51.43 14.42 13.07
CA LEU A 8 -50.96 13.23 13.78
C LEU A 8 -51.46 11.93 13.15
N GLU A 9 -52.72 11.88 12.70
CA GLU A 9 -53.28 10.72 11.99
C GLU A 9 -52.59 10.47 10.64
N SER A 10 -52.36 11.53 9.86
CA SER A 10 -51.60 11.44 8.62
C SER A 10 -50.18 10.95 8.85
N TYR A 11 -49.49 11.47 9.87
CA TYR A 11 -48.13 11.03 10.21
C TYR A 11 -48.06 9.60 10.72
N ARG A 12 -49.05 9.14 11.49
CA ARG A 12 -49.14 7.73 11.91
C ARG A 12 -49.35 6.79 10.72
N SER A 13 -50.20 7.18 9.78
CA SER A 13 -50.42 6.40 8.55
C SER A 13 -49.15 6.34 7.71
N ALA A 14 -48.47 7.48 7.55
CA ALA A 14 -47.18 7.56 6.87
C ALA A 14 -46.14 6.66 7.56
N LEU A 15 -46.02 6.75 8.89
CA LEU A 15 -45.09 5.94 9.69
C LEU A 15 -45.29 4.44 9.41
N THR A 16 -46.52 3.95 9.39
CA THR A 16 -46.81 2.54 9.06
C THR A 16 -46.36 2.17 7.65
N ILE A 17 -46.55 3.04 6.66
CA ILE A 17 -46.06 2.81 5.30
C ILE A 17 -44.53 2.72 5.31
N TYR A 18 -43.84 3.68 5.92
CA TYR A 18 -42.38 3.71 5.98
C TYR A 18 -41.77 2.54 6.78
N GLU A 19 -42.45 2.08 7.83
CA GLU A 19 -42.12 0.85 8.55
C GLU A 19 -42.20 -0.39 7.64
N ASN A 20 -43.28 -0.51 6.85
CA ASN A 20 -43.48 -1.63 5.93
C ASN A 20 -42.41 -1.69 4.83
N ILE A 21 -42.03 -0.53 4.29
CA ILE A 21 -40.98 -0.43 3.27
C ILE A 21 -39.56 -0.33 3.87
N ARG A 22 -39.43 -0.42 5.20
CA ARG A 22 -38.16 -0.40 5.96
C ARG A 22 -37.26 0.80 5.68
N LYS A 23 -37.82 1.96 5.34
CA LYS A 23 -37.06 3.18 5.07
C LYS A 23 -36.73 3.91 6.38
N ARG A 24 -35.57 3.59 6.97
CA ARG A 24 -35.16 4.11 8.29
C ARG A 24 -35.02 5.63 8.35
N GLU A 25 -34.53 6.27 7.30
CA GLU A 25 -34.40 7.73 7.22
C GLU A 25 -35.77 8.42 7.30
N ASP A 26 -36.76 7.94 6.56
CA ASP A 26 -38.12 8.49 6.58
C ASP A 26 -38.82 8.24 7.92
N ILE A 27 -38.63 7.05 8.51
CA ILE A 27 -39.14 6.72 9.85
C ILE A 27 -38.55 7.69 10.89
N MET A 28 -37.25 8.01 10.79
CA MET A 28 -36.58 8.96 11.67
C MET A 28 -37.24 10.34 11.58
N THR A 29 -37.37 10.91 10.38
CA THR A 29 -37.98 12.22 10.14
C THR A 29 -39.41 12.28 10.70
N ILE A 30 -40.22 11.26 10.43
CA ILE A 30 -41.62 11.24 10.87
C ILE A 30 -41.76 11.07 12.38
N CYS A 31 -40.85 10.36 13.04
CA CYS A 31 -40.84 10.31 14.51
C CYS A 31 -40.61 11.70 15.12
N MET A 32 -39.80 12.55 14.49
CA MET A 32 -39.59 13.92 14.92
C MET A 32 -40.83 14.78 14.69
N ASP A 33 -41.44 14.70 13.50
CA ASP A 33 -42.68 15.42 13.18
C ASP A 33 -43.84 15.05 14.11
N ILE A 34 -43.96 13.77 14.47
CA ILE A 34 -44.96 13.29 15.42
C ILE A 34 -44.69 13.86 16.82
N ALA A 35 -43.43 13.88 17.28
CA ALA A 35 -43.07 14.44 18.57
C ALA A 35 -43.47 15.93 18.67
N ASP A 36 -43.13 16.72 17.65
CA ASP A 36 -43.46 18.16 17.57
C ASP A 36 -44.97 18.42 17.59
N VAL A 37 -45.75 17.58 16.90
CA VAL A 37 -47.22 17.68 16.92
C VAL A 37 -47.80 17.29 18.27
N LEU A 38 -47.24 16.26 18.92
CA LEU A 38 -47.67 15.82 20.25
C LEU A 38 -47.37 16.86 21.33
N GLU A 39 -46.25 17.57 21.23
CA GLU A 39 -45.97 18.72 22.11
C GLU A 39 -47.02 19.83 21.94
N LYS A 40 -47.37 20.18 20.70
CA LYS A 40 -48.43 21.18 20.39
C LYS A 40 -49.83 20.72 20.83
N LEU A 41 -50.04 19.42 21.00
CA LEU A 41 -51.26 18.82 21.54
C LEU A 41 -51.23 18.64 23.06
N ASN A 42 -50.19 19.14 23.74
CA ASN A 42 -49.99 19.03 25.19
C ASN A 42 -49.88 17.56 25.67
N ARG A 43 -49.26 16.69 24.84
CA ARG A 43 -49.02 15.26 25.08
C ARG A 43 -47.51 14.94 25.14
N PRO A 44 -46.75 15.53 26.08
CA PRO A 44 -45.30 15.41 26.13
C PRO A 44 -44.79 14.00 26.42
N ALA A 45 -45.54 13.19 27.18
CA ALA A 45 -45.17 11.80 27.47
C ALA A 45 -45.09 10.95 26.19
N GLU A 46 -46.02 11.15 25.26
CA GLU A 46 -45.99 10.47 23.97
C GLU A 46 -44.92 11.06 23.06
N ALA A 47 -44.75 12.39 23.04
CA ALA A 47 -43.66 13.03 22.29
C ALA A 47 -42.29 12.45 22.67
N MET A 48 -42.05 12.25 23.97
CA MET A 48 -40.82 11.65 24.48
C MET A 48 -40.58 10.22 23.96
N ALA A 49 -41.64 9.42 23.78
CA ALA A 49 -41.51 8.08 23.22
C ALA A 49 -41.07 8.10 21.75
N TYR A 50 -41.65 9.01 20.95
CA TYR A 50 -41.25 9.20 19.56
C TYR A 50 -39.84 9.82 19.43
N LEU A 51 -39.46 10.72 20.35
CA LEU A 51 -38.12 11.28 20.40
C LEU A 51 -37.05 10.22 20.74
N LYS A 52 -37.33 9.33 21.69
CA LYS A 52 -36.43 8.18 21.99
C LYS A 52 -36.27 7.28 20.76
N ARG A 53 -37.36 7.05 20.03
CA ARG A 53 -37.33 6.26 18.79
C ARG A 53 -36.51 6.94 17.69
N TYR A 54 -36.66 8.26 17.53
CA TYR A 54 -35.82 9.06 16.63
C TYR A 54 -34.32 8.91 16.97
N ILE A 55 -33.95 9.07 18.26
CA ILE A 55 -32.56 8.94 18.72
C ILE A 55 -32.00 7.55 18.38
N ALA A 56 -32.74 6.48 18.69
CA ALA A 56 -32.28 5.12 18.41
C ALA A 56 -32.03 4.85 16.92
N ILE A 57 -32.90 5.38 16.04
CA ILE A 57 -32.75 5.22 14.59
C ILE A 57 -31.56 6.06 14.08
N ARG A 58 -31.45 7.31 14.53
CA ARG A 58 -30.35 8.21 14.18
C ARG A 58 -29.00 7.60 14.55
N ASP A 59 -28.87 7.12 15.79
CA ASP A 59 -27.63 6.52 16.28
C ASP A 59 -27.28 5.26 15.47
N SER A 60 -28.29 4.45 15.09
CA SER A 60 -28.08 3.29 14.22
C SER A 60 -27.63 3.66 12.80
N LEU A 61 -28.14 4.74 12.21
CA LEU A 61 -27.77 5.19 10.87
C LEU A 61 -26.36 5.78 10.86
N PHE A 62 -26.05 6.62 11.85
CA PHE A 62 -24.78 7.31 11.93
C PHE A 62 -23.61 6.40 12.30
N ASN A 63 -23.84 5.40 13.17
CA ASN A 63 -22.82 4.41 13.51
C ASN A 63 -22.41 3.56 12.29
N ALA A 64 -23.32 3.26 11.38
CA ALA A 64 -23.00 2.50 10.17
C ALA A 64 -22.10 3.30 9.21
N ASP A 65 -22.43 4.57 8.99
CA ASP A 65 -21.67 5.47 8.11
C ASP A 65 -20.27 5.76 8.67
N ILE A 66 -20.17 6.10 9.96
CA ILE A 66 -18.87 6.29 10.63
C ILE A 66 -18.01 5.03 10.55
N THR A 67 -18.59 3.86 10.86
CA THR A 67 -17.84 2.60 10.83
C THR A 67 -17.31 2.31 9.43
N MET A 68 -18.10 2.59 8.39
CA MET A 68 -17.68 2.41 7.00
C MET A 68 -16.55 3.38 6.62
N GLN A 69 -16.68 4.67 6.96
CA GLN A 69 -15.64 5.67 6.69
C GLN A 69 -14.33 5.38 7.42
N VAL A 70 -14.40 4.93 8.68
CA VAL A 70 -13.22 4.53 9.46
C VAL A 70 -12.56 3.31 8.84
N ASN A 71 -13.33 2.29 8.47
CA ASN A 71 -12.79 1.10 7.80
C ASN A 71 -12.13 1.43 6.45
N GLU A 72 -12.74 2.31 5.65
CA GLU A 72 -12.17 2.74 4.37
C GLU A 72 -10.86 3.51 4.58
N LEU A 73 -10.83 4.41 5.57
CA LEU A 73 -9.63 5.18 5.92
C LEU A 73 -8.50 4.25 6.40
N GLU A 74 -8.82 3.26 7.25
CA GLU A 74 -7.85 2.28 7.73
C GLU A 74 -7.30 1.43 6.56
N GLN A 75 -8.16 0.97 5.65
CA GLN A 75 -7.73 0.23 4.47
C GLN A 75 -6.79 1.06 3.58
N LYS A 76 -7.14 2.31 3.30
CA LYS A 76 -6.29 3.24 2.52
C LYS A 76 -4.95 3.50 3.21
N TYR A 77 -4.97 3.70 4.54
CA TYR A 77 -3.75 3.89 5.31
C TYR A 77 -2.83 2.67 5.26
N GLN A 78 -3.38 1.47 5.48
CA GLN A 78 -2.61 0.21 5.41
C GLN A 78 -2.07 -0.05 4.00
N ALA A 79 -2.85 0.25 2.96
CA ALA A 79 -2.40 0.14 1.57
C ALA A 79 -1.24 1.09 1.28
N SER A 80 -1.36 2.36 1.68
CA SER A 80 -0.29 3.36 1.53
C SER A 80 1.00 2.94 2.26
N LYS A 81 0.88 2.45 3.50
CA LYS A 81 2.02 1.95 4.28
C LYS A 81 2.73 0.79 3.58
N LYS A 82 1.98 -0.18 3.03
CA LYS A 82 2.56 -1.29 2.26
C LYS A 82 3.22 -0.80 0.98
N GLN A 83 2.63 0.16 0.29
CA GLN A 83 3.19 0.73 -0.94
C GLN A 83 4.56 1.38 -0.69
N VAL A 84 4.68 2.16 0.39
CA VAL A 84 5.97 2.76 0.80
C VAL A 84 7.02 1.69 1.12
N GLN A 85 6.63 0.59 1.77
CA GLN A 85 7.55 -0.53 2.05
C GLN A 85 8.01 -1.22 0.77
N ILE A 86 7.10 -1.47 -0.17
CA ILE A 86 7.43 -2.08 -1.46
C ILE A 86 8.40 -1.19 -2.24
N GLU A 87 8.13 0.12 -2.29
CA GLU A 87 9.00 1.07 -2.98
C GLU A 87 10.41 1.12 -2.35
N ALA A 88 10.48 1.15 -1.02
CA ALA A 88 11.76 1.11 -0.30
C ALA A 88 12.55 -0.17 -0.62
N LEU A 89 11.89 -1.33 -0.61
CA LEU A 89 12.51 -2.62 -0.94
C LEU A 89 12.99 -2.69 -2.39
N LEU A 90 12.21 -2.17 -3.35
CA LEU A 90 12.60 -2.11 -4.77
C LEU A 90 13.82 -1.20 -5.00
N LYS A 91 13.85 -0.06 -4.30
CA LYS A 91 14.99 0.85 -4.32
C LYS A 91 16.24 0.19 -3.72
N GLU A 92 16.09 -0.59 -2.66
CA GLU A 92 17.20 -1.35 -2.08
C GLU A 92 17.70 -2.46 -3.03
N GLN A 93 16.79 -3.22 -3.65
CA GLN A 93 17.15 -4.25 -4.64
C GLN A 93 17.92 -3.66 -5.83
N SER A 94 17.41 -2.60 -6.46
CA SER A 94 18.10 -1.94 -7.58
C SER A 94 19.49 -1.40 -7.19
N MET A 95 19.63 -0.88 -5.97
CA MET A 95 20.93 -0.49 -5.44
C MET A 95 21.87 -1.67 -5.20
N GLN A 96 21.32 -2.81 -4.79
CA GLN A 96 22.08 -4.03 -4.55
C GLN A 96 22.57 -4.67 -5.85
N GLU A 97 21.74 -4.68 -6.89
CA GLU A 97 22.13 -5.13 -8.24
C GLU A 97 23.30 -4.31 -8.80
N LEU A 98 23.26 -2.98 -8.66
CA LEU A 98 24.34 -2.10 -9.06
C LEU A 98 25.65 -2.37 -8.30
N LYS A 99 25.57 -2.56 -6.98
CA LYS A 99 26.75 -2.89 -6.15
C LYS A 99 27.33 -4.25 -6.54
N ASN A 100 26.49 -5.24 -6.77
CA ASN A 100 26.91 -6.58 -7.15
C ASN A 100 27.60 -6.58 -8.52
N ASN A 101 27.04 -5.88 -9.51
CA ASN A 101 27.63 -5.76 -10.84
C ASN A 101 28.99 -5.01 -10.79
N ARG A 102 29.09 -3.96 -9.96
CA ARG A 102 30.35 -3.23 -9.77
C ARG A 102 31.43 -4.11 -9.14
N LEU A 103 31.08 -4.91 -8.12
CA LEU A 103 32.00 -5.87 -7.51
C LEU A 103 32.40 -6.98 -8.50
N GLN A 104 31.47 -7.51 -9.28
CA GLN A 104 31.75 -8.49 -10.33
C GLN A 104 32.73 -7.94 -11.37
N MET A 105 32.57 -6.67 -11.79
CA MET A 105 33.51 -6.01 -12.69
C MET A 105 34.93 -5.96 -12.11
N PHE A 106 35.08 -5.64 -10.82
CA PHE A 106 36.38 -5.66 -10.15
C PHE A 106 36.97 -7.07 -10.04
N VAL A 107 36.14 -8.07 -9.72
CA VAL A 107 36.58 -9.48 -9.66
C VAL A 107 37.08 -9.96 -11.03
N TYR A 108 36.34 -9.68 -12.11
CA TYR A 108 36.75 -10.04 -13.47
C TYR A 108 38.00 -9.28 -13.93
N ALA A 109 38.11 -7.99 -13.62
CA ALA A 109 39.31 -7.20 -13.93
C ALA A 109 40.55 -7.76 -13.20
N GLY A 110 40.41 -8.14 -11.93
CA GLY A 110 41.47 -8.78 -11.15
C GLY A 110 41.92 -10.12 -11.74
N LEU A 111 40.96 -10.98 -12.11
CA LEU A 111 41.24 -12.26 -12.78
C LEU A 111 41.97 -12.06 -14.13
N ALA A 112 41.52 -11.11 -14.94
CA ALA A 112 42.15 -10.79 -16.23
C ALA A 112 43.59 -10.28 -16.06
N ALA A 113 43.84 -9.41 -15.07
CA ALA A 113 45.19 -8.92 -14.76
C ALA A 113 46.13 -10.06 -14.33
N LEU A 114 45.63 -10.98 -13.50
CA LEU A 114 46.38 -12.16 -13.04
C LEU A 114 46.77 -13.06 -14.22
N LEU A 115 45.84 -13.32 -15.14
CA LEU A 115 46.12 -14.05 -16.38
C LEU A 115 47.15 -13.34 -17.26
N PHE A 116 47.09 -12.01 -17.34
CA PHE A 116 48.04 -11.20 -18.11
C PHE A 116 49.46 -11.31 -17.56
N VAL A 117 49.63 -11.27 -16.24
CA VAL A 117 50.92 -11.43 -15.56
C VAL A 117 51.50 -12.83 -15.79
N VAL A 118 50.67 -13.88 -15.65
CA VAL A 118 51.11 -15.27 -15.87
C VAL A 118 51.51 -15.49 -17.33
N SER A 119 50.69 -15.03 -18.28
CA SER A 119 50.99 -15.05 -19.71
C SER A 119 52.33 -14.35 -20.02
N GLY A 120 52.52 -13.13 -19.51
CA GLY A 120 53.74 -12.36 -19.69
C GLY A 120 54.98 -13.07 -19.11
N PHE A 121 54.85 -13.67 -17.92
CA PHE A 121 55.92 -14.43 -17.28
C PHE A 121 56.29 -15.68 -18.07
N LEU A 122 55.31 -16.45 -18.56
CA LEU A 122 55.53 -17.62 -19.40
C LEU A 122 56.26 -17.25 -20.70
N VAL A 123 55.82 -16.20 -21.38
CA VAL A 123 56.47 -15.71 -22.61
C VAL A 123 57.91 -15.25 -22.34
N ALA A 124 58.14 -14.53 -21.24
CA ALA A 124 59.49 -14.12 -20.85
C ALA A 124 60.41 -15.33 -20.57
N LYS A 125 59.90 -16.35 -19.88
CA LYS A 125 60.63 -17.60 -19.59
C LYS A 125 61.01 -18.34 -20.88
N VAL A 126 60.07 -18.49 -21.82
CA VAL A 126 60.31 -19.14 -23.13
C VAL A 126 61.33 -18.35 -23.96
N ARG A 127 61.21 -17.02 -24.02
CA ARG A 127 62.17 -16.17 -24.75
C ARG A 127 63.59 -16.25 -24.18
N ARG A 128 63.73 -16.34 -22.85
CA ARG A 128 65.04 -16.53 -22.20
C ARG A 128 65.67 -17.86 -22.59
N GLN A 129 64.90 -18.95 -22.58
CA GLN A 129 65.40 -20.27 -23.00
C GLN A 129 65.86 -20.28 -24.47
N LYS A 130 65.08 -19.68 -25.39
CA LYS A 130 65.46 -19.58 -26.80
C LYS A 130 66.76 -18.76 -27.01
N LYS A 131 66.96 -17.67 -26.26
CA LYS A 131 68.20 -16.86 -26.35
C LYS A 131 69.44 -17.65 -25.92
N ILE A 132 69.35 -18.50 -24.90
CA ILE A 132 70.48 -19.31 -24.41
C ILE A 132 70.88 -20.36 -25.47
N ILE A 133 69.89 -21.01 -26.11
CA ILE A 133 70.15 -22.03 -27.14
C ILE A 133 70.78 -21.43 -28.40
N VAL A 134 70.36 -20.23 -28.84
CA VAL A 134 70.95 -19.56 -30.02
C VAL A 134 72.40 -19.16 -29.76
N ARG A 135 72.74 -18.63 -28.56
CA ARG A 135 74.13 -18.29 -28.22
C ARG A 135 75.06 -19.51 -28.20
N HIS A 136 74.60 -20.65 -27.67
CA HIS A 136 75.38 -21.89 -27.74
C HIS A 136 75.53 -22.45 -29.17
N ARG A 137 74.67 -22.05 -30.11
CA ARG A 137 74.81 -22.39 -31.53
C ARG A 137 75.78 -21.47 -32.26
N GLU A 138 75.84 -20.19 -31.88
CA GLU A 138 76.81 -19.22 -32.37
C GLU A 138 78.23 -19.52 -31.86
N GLU A 139 78.39 -19.87 -30.58
CA GLU A 139 79.69 -20.28 -30.01
C GLU A 139 80.24 -21.59 -30.59
N LYS A 140 79.37 -22.50 -31.05
CA LYS A 140 79.76 -23.74 -31.74
C LYS A 140 79.84 -23.61 -33.26
N GLY A 141 79.50 -22.43 -33.82
CA GLY A 141 79.38 -22.17 -35.25
C GLY A 141 80.53 -21.34 -35.86
N SER A 142 81.56 -20.99 -35.08
CA SER A 142 82.78 -20.36 -35.60
C SER A 142 83.87 -21.44 -35.78
N PRO A 143 84.02 -22.05 -36.96
CA PRO A 143 85.20 -22.83 -37.25
C PRO A 143 86.39 -21.88 -37.34
N VAL A 144 87.43 -22.23 -36.61
CA VAL A 144 88.80 -21.77 -36.80
C VAL A 144 89.12 -21.78 -38.29
N VAL A 145 89.30 -20.59 -38.88
CA VAL A 145 90.16 -20.35 -40.04
C VAL A 145 90.86 -19.03 -39.80
#